data_AF-A0A133S0L6-F1
#
_entry.id   AF-A0A133S0L6-F1
#
_cell.length_a   1.000
_cell.length_b   1.000
_cell.length_c   1.000
_cell.angle_alpha   90.00
_cell.angle_beta   90.00
_cell.angle_gamma   90.00
#
_symmetry.space_group_name_H-M   'P 1'
#
loop_
_entity.id
_entity.type
_entity.pdbx_description
1 polymer ?
#
loop_
_entity_poly.entity_id
_entity_poly.type
_entity_poly.pdbx_seq_one_letter_code
_entity_poly.pdbx_strand_id
1 'polypeptide(L)'
;MENKDEKKVEKKFKGYIEKIFGKDCLKEIEPLYKKVIENRDNNIKCGTYGDDPATIELILYLRHKMRENKLISSEPISNYLKAIPKTKEDCKELLENFLENDGKTRSWLTEEYKKRFPCSYESEPESHKKPYTDDGWNYFEYLNQNNQNYDYDIEWFYVEKNEIGHIYYNELDHYLTYLLGAIRRGKADRIRQGENIKKDLEKID
;
A
#
# COMPACT_ATOMS: atom_id res chain seq x y z
N MET A 1 -14.72 -1.27 -29.90
CA MET A 1 -14.17 -2.59 -29.54
C MET A 1 -14.12 -2.67 -28.03
N GLU A 2 -15.06 -3.38 -27.42
CA GLU A 2 -15.06 -3.64 -25.98
C GLU A 2 -13.88 -4.55 -25.62
N ASN A 3 -13.09 -4.14 -24.63
CA ASN A 3 -11.91 -4.86 -24.13
C ASN A 3 -12.35 -6.19 -23.50
N LYS A 4 -12.34 -7.26 -24.30
CA LYS A 4 -13.02 -8.53 -24.00
C LYS A 4 -12.28 -9.49 -23.08
N ASP A 5 -11.19 -9.06 -22.45
CA ASP A 5 -10.52 -9.83 -21.40
C ASP A 5 -10.05 -8.89 -20.29
N GLU A 6 -10.88 -8.73 -19.26
CA GLU A 6 -10.41 -8.18 -17.99
C GLU A 6 -9.20 -9.01 -17.55
N LYS A 7 -8.02 -8.37 -17.50
CA LYS A 7 -6.75 -9.06 -17.22
C LYS A 7 -6.88 -9.78 -15.88
N LYS A 8 -6.30 -10.97 -15.76
CA LYS A 8 -6.33 -11.79 -14.53
C LYS A 8 -5.98 -11.00 -13.25
N VAL A 9 -5.08 -10.02 -13.37
CA VAL A 9 -4.68 -9.13 -12.26
C VAL A 9 -5.80 -8.18 -11.80
N GLU A 10 -6.64 -7.70 -12.71
CA GLU A 10 -7.77 -6.80 -12.41
C GLU A 10 -8.88 -7.54 -11.67
N LYS A 11 -9.26 -8.74 -12.16
CA LYS A 11 -10.20 -9.64 -11.47
C LYS A 11 -9.74 -9.96 -10.06
N LYS A 12 -8.44 -10.23 -9.91
CA LYS A 12 -7.82 -10.54 -8.63
C LYS A 12 -7.89 -9.35 -7.68
N PHE A 13 -7.53 -8.15 -8.14
CA PHE A 13 -7.61 -6.92 -7.36
C PHE A 13 -9.05 -6.64 -6.91
N LYS A 14 -10.01 -6.60 -7.83
CA LYS A 14 -11.43 -6.34 -7.48
C LYS A 14 -11.99 -7.38 -6.52
N GLY A 15 -11.68 -8.66 -6.74
CA GLY A 15 -12.10 -9.74 -5.85
C GLY A 15 -11.51 -9.59 -4.44
N TYR A 16 -10.27 -9.12 -4.30
CA TYR A 16 -9.69 -8.82 -2.99
C TYR A 16 -10.31 -7.59 -2.35
N ILE A 17 -10.55 -6.50 -3.08
CA ILE A 17 -11.25 -5.33 -2.53
C ILE A 17 -12.62 -5.73 -1.98
N GLU A 18 -13.38 -6.52 -2.74
CA GLU A 18 -14.69 -7.02 -2.32
C GLU A 18 -14.61 -7.89 -1.05
N LYS A 19 -13.64 -8.81 -0.99
CA LYS A 19 -13.44 -9.67 0.20
C LYS A 19 -12.95 -8.89 1.42
N ILE A 20 -12.10 -7.89 1.23
CA ILE A 20 -11.50 -7.16 2.34
C ILE A 20 -12.48 -6.12 2.90
N PHE A 21 -13.12 -5.35 2.02
CA PHE A 21 -13.89 -4.15 2.36
C PHE A 21 -15.37 -4.23 1.99
N GLY A 22 -15.81 -5.29 1.32
CA GLY A 22 -17.20 -5.47 0.89
C GLY A 22 -17.50 -4.90 -0.51
N LYS A 23 -18.66 -5.31 -1.05
CA LYS A 23 -19.15 -4.89 -2.38
C LYS A 23 -19.38 -3.39 -2.49
N ASP A 24 -19.76 -2.73 -1.41
CA ASP A 24 -20.04 -1.29 -1.45
C ASP A 24 -18.75 -0.49 -1.60
N CYS A 25 -17.66 -0.90 -0.94
CA CYS A 25 -16.34 -0.31 -1.17
C CYS A 25 -15.89 -0.48 -2.63
N LEU A 26 -16.15 -1.63 -3.26
CA LEU A 26 -15.83 -1.83 -4.67
C LEU A 26 -16.56 -0.83 -5.59
N LYS A 27 -17.82 -0.49 -5.30
CA LYS A 27 -18.58 0.54 -6.02
C LYS A 27 -18.02 1.94 -5.73
N GLU A 28 -17.65 2.22 -4.48
CA GLU A 28 -17.08 3.51 -4.07
C GLU A 28 -15.77 3.80 -4.81
N ILE A 29 -14.90 2.80 -5.00
CA ILE A 29 -13.62 2.99 -5.70
C ILE A 29 -13.75 2.94 -7.23
N GLU A 30 -14.89 2.53 -7.78
CA GLU A 30 -15.06 2.31 -9.22
C GLU A 30 -14.67 3.53 -10.08
N PRO A 31 -15.07 4.78 -9.73
CA PRO A 31 -14.65 5.97 -10.47
C PRO A 31 -13.13 6.18 -10.44
N LEU A 32 -12.48 5.96 -9.30
CA LEU A 32 -11.03 6.10 -9.14
C LEU A 32 -10.29 5.02 -9.95
N TYR A 33 -10.75 3.78 -9.85
CA TYR A 33 -10.21 2.66 -10.59
C TYR A 33 -10.33 2.88 -12.10
N LYS A 34 -11.47 3.41 -12.58
CA LYS A 34 -11.66 3.73 -14.00
C LYS A 34 -10.62 4.75 -14.50
N LYS A 35 -10.31 5.80 -13.72
CA LYS A 35 -9.24 6.75 -14.07
C LYS A 35 -7.89 6.07 -14.24
N VAL A 36 -7.53 5.12 -13.36
CA VAL A 36 -6.28 4.35 -13.46
C VAL A 36 -6.22 3.55 -14.77
N ILE A 37 -7.35 2.94 -15.16
CA ILE A 37 -7.47 2.19 -16.41
C ILE A 37 -7.40 3.10 -17.63
N GLU A 38 -8.09 4.24 -17.60
CA GLU A 38 -8.04 5.24 -18.67
C GLU A 38 -6.62 5.79 -18.85
N ASN A 39 -5.90 6.09 -17.75
CA ASN A 39 -4.51 6.53 -17.80
C ASN A 39 -3.58 5.48 -18.42
N ARG A 40 -3.79 4.21 -18.11
CA ARG A 40 -3.07 3.08 -18.72
C ARG A 40 -3.35 2.99 -20.21
N ASP A 41 -4.62 2.94 -20.59
CA ASP A 41 -5.04 2.68 -21.97
C ASP A 41 -4.66 3.85 -22.90
N ASN A 42 -4.57 5.07 -22.34
CA ASN A 42 -4.08 6.26 -23.03
C ASN A 42 -2.54 6.45 -22.96
N ASN A 43 -1.79 5.49 -22.37
CA ASN A 43 -0.34 5.59 -22.17
C ASN A 43 0.12 6.91 -21.51
N ILE A 44 -0.67 7.42 -20.56
CA ILE A 44 -0.24 8.57 -19.75
C ILE A 44 1.05 8.19 -19.02
N LYS A 45 2.00 9.13 -18.94
CA LYS A 45 3.28 8.91 -18.25
C LYS A 45 3.02 8.60 -16.77
N CYS A 46 3.69 7.58 -16.25
CA CYS A 46 3.72 7.24 -14.82
C CYS A 46 5.17 6.96 -14.40
N GLY A 47 5.41 6.90 -13.09
CA GLY A 47 6.69 6.48 -12.53
C GLY A 47 6.98 4.99 -12.73
N THR A 48 8.15 4.57 -12.31
CA THR A 48 8.72 3.22 -12.55
C THR A 48 7.80 2.10 -12.06
N TYR A 49 7.12 2.33 -10.93
CA TYR A 49 6.29 1.34 -10.28
C TYR A 49 4.81 1.48 -10.61
N GLY A 50 4.45 2.48 -11.42
CA GLY A 50 3.08 2.75 -11.85
C GLY A 50 2.43 3.90 -11.10
N ASP A 51 3.19 4.65 -10.32
CA ASP A 51 2.75 5.85 -9.62
C ASP A 51 2.40 6.97 -10.61
N ASP A 52 1.15 7.42 -10.53
CA ASP A 52 0.65 8.65 -11.13
C ASP A 52 -0.46 9.21 -10.23
N PRO A 53 -0.95 10.44 -10.45
CA PRO A 53 -1.95 11.05 -9.57
C PRO A 53 -3.21 10.21 -9.34
N ALA A 54 -3.73 9.53 -10.36
CA ALA A 54 -4.95 8.70 -10.21
C ALA A 54 -4.66 7.41 -9.42
N THR A 55 -3.48 6.83 -9.62
CA THR A 55 -3.04 5.61 -8.94
C THR A 55 -2.73 5.91 -7.47
N ILE A 56 -2.12 7.06 -7.18
CA ILE A 56 -1.89 7.58 -5.83
C ILE A 56 -3.21 7.87 -5.12
N GLU A 57 -4.14 8.58 -5.76
CA GLU A 57 -5.47 8.86 -5.21
C GLU A 57 -6.18 7.58 -4.75
N LEU A 58 -6.14 6.53 -5.58
CA LEU A 58 -6.76 5.25 -5.26
C LEU A 58 -6.06 4.52 -4.10
N ILE A 59 -4.72 4.46 -4.05
CA ILE A 59 -4.05 3.75 -2.94
C ILE A 59 -4.25 4.47 -1.61
N LEU A 60 -4.25 5.81 -1.59
CA LEU A 60 -4.51 6.59 -0.39
C LEU A 60 -5.94 6.37 0.11
N TYR A 61 -6.91 6.31 -0.80
CA TYR A 61 -8.28 5.94 -0.45
C TYR A 61 -8.36 4.54 0.16
N LEU A 62 -7.67 3.56 -0.42
CA LEU A 62 -7.63 2.19 0.12
C LEU A 62 -6.99 2.14 1.51
N ARG A 63 -5.92 2.89 1.75
CA ARG A 63 -5.29 3.00 3.08
C ARG A 63 -6.24 3.63 4.10
N HIS A 64 -7.00 4.65 3.70
CA HIS A 64 -8.07 5.19 4.52
C HIS A 64 -9.09 4.11 4.91
N LYS A 65 -9.56 3.31 3.95
CA LYS A 65 -10.46 2.16 4.22
C LYS A 65 -9.81 1.09 5.10
N MET A 66 -8.52 0.80 4.91
CA MET A 66 -7.76 -0.09 5.78
C MET A 66 -7.76 0.41 7.22
N ARG A 67 -7.60 1.72 7.43
CA ARG A 67 -7.63 2.34 8.76
C ARG A 67 -9.02 2.26 9.39
N GLU A 68 -10.08 2.57 8.65
CA GLU A 68 -11.48 2.41 9.10
C GLU A 68 -11.79 0.97 9.54
N ASN A 69 -11.24 0.00 8.82
CA ASN A 69 -11.38 -1.43 9.10
C ASN A 69 -10.35 -1.94 10.13
N LYS A 70 -9.57 -1.06 10.74
CA LYS A 70 -8.52 -1.39 11.71
C LYS A 70 -7.50 -2.40 11.17
N LEU A 71 -7.24 -2.41 9.87
CA LEU A 71 -6.25 -3.30 9.22
C LEU A 71 -4.83 -2.74 9.23
N ILE A 72 -4.68 -1.44 9.51
CA ILE A 72 -3.41 -0.74 9.64
C ILE A 72 -3.42 0.13 10.89
N SER A 73 -2.23 0.55 11.33
CA SER A 73 -2.06 1.48 12.45
C SER A 73 -2.78 2.82 12.19
N SER A 74 -3.46 3.33 13.22
CA SER A 74 -3.89 4.73 13.29
C SER A 74 -2.89 5.61 14.04
N GLU A 75 -1.83 5.02 14.58
CA GLU A 75 -0.78 5.73 15.30
C GLU A 75 0.27 6.33 14.33
N PRO A 76 0.78 7.53 14.65
CA PRO A 76 1.86 8.16 13.92
C PRO A 76 3.13 7.28 13.87
N ILE A 77 3.87 7.34 12.77
CA ILE A 77 5.10 6.55 12.60
C ILE A 77 6.19 6.96 13.60
N SER A 78 6.19 8.22 14.03
CA SER A 78 7.11 8.75 15.05
C SER A 78 6.98 8.06 16.41
N ASN A 79 5.81 7.49 16.75
CA ASN A 79 5.65 6.69 17.97
C ASN A 79 6.50 5.41 17.92
N TYR A 80 6.74 4.88 16.72
CA TYR A 80 7.49 3.65 16.49
C TYR A 80 8.99 3.93 16.25
N LEU A 81 9.30 4.84 15.32
CA LEU A 81 10.69 5.18 14.97
C LEU A 81 11.38 6.01 16.05
N LYS A 82 10.61 6.68 16.92
CA LYS A 82 11.08 7.61 17.97
C LYS A 82 11.89 8.80 17.42
N ALA A 83 11.89 9.01 16.11
CA ALA A 83 12.57 10.08 15.40
C ALA A 83 11.92 10.30 14.03
N ILE A 84 12.10 11.51 13.48
CA ILE A 84 11.71 11.85 12.11
C ILE A 84 12.96 11.67 11.22
N PRO A 85 12.95 10.78 10.23
CA PRO A 85 14.09 10.58 9.33
C PRO A 85 14.36 11.84 8.49
N LYS A 86 15.64 12.18 8.25
CA LYS A 86 16.03 13.33 7.41
C LYS A 86 16.54 12.92 6.03
N THR A 87 16.86 11.65 5.86
CA THR A 87 17.31 11.03 4.60
C THR A 87 16.67 9.65 4.42
N LYS A 88 16.69 9.10 3.20
CA LYS A 88 16.28 7.70 2.96
C LYS A 88 17.17 6.70 3.71
N GLU A 89 18.45 7.00 3.88
CA GLU A 89 19.36 6.19 4.70
C GLU A 89 18.94 6.20 6.17
N ASP A 90 18.63 7.37 6.74
CA ASP A 90 18.13 7.50 8.12
C ASP A 90 16.83 6.72 8.31
N CYS A 91 15.93 6.81 7.32
CA CYS A 91 14.66 6.12 7.32
C CYS A 91 14.86 4.59 7.40
N LYS A 92 15.77 4.05 6.58
CA LYS A 92 16.12 2.63 6.62
C LYS A 92 16.70 2.23 7.98
N GLU A 93 17.67 2.98 8.50
CA GLU A 93 18.31 2.67 9.78
C GLU A 93 17.30 2.70 10.94
N LEU A 94 16.45 3.72 11.01
CA LEU A 94 15.41 3.82 12.04
C LEU A 94 14.41 2.66 11.94
N LEU A 95 14.04 2.26 10.72
CA LEU A 95 13.11 1.15 10.53
C LEU A 95 13.74 -0.21 10.86
N GLU A 96 15.01 -0.44 10.48
CA GLU A 96 15.75 -1.66 10.85
C GLU A 96 15.84 -1.79 12.38
N ASN A 97 16.21 -0.72 13.07
CA ASN A 97 16.26 -0.67 14.53
C ASN A 97 14.88 -0.90 15.16
N PHE A 98 13.82 -0.31 14.59
CA PHE A 98 12.45 -0.54 15.04
C PHE A 98 12.05 -2.01 14.89
N LEU A 99 12.27 -2.63 13.73
CA LEU A 99 11.89 -4.01 13.46
C LEU A 99 12.71 -5.02 14.28
N GLU A 100 13.98 -4.72 14.59
CA GLU A 100 14.80 -5.57 15.45
C GLU A 100 14.27 -5.60 16.89
N ASN A 101 13.85 -4.44 17.40
CA ASN A 101 13.36 -4.30 18.77
C ASN A 101 11.89 -4.71 18.92
N ASP A 102 11.04 -4.30 17.98
CA ASP A 102 9.59 -4.41 18.07
C ASP A 102 9.01 -5.53 17.19
N GLY A 103 9.83 -6.16 16.33
CA GLY A 103 9.38 -7.29 15.52
C GLY A 103 8.88 -8.49 16.33
N LYS A 104 9.29 -8.63 17.60
CA LYS A 104 8.79 -9.69 18.50
C LYS A 104 7.37 -9.41 18.98
N THR A 105 7.09 -8.16 19.32
CA THR A 105 5.82 -7.68 19.86
C THR A 105 4.84 -7.29 18.76
N ARG A 106 5.34 -6.96 17.57
CA ARG A 106 4.59 -6.52 16.39
C ARG A 106 3.63 -5.38 16.75
N SER A 107 4.11 -4.41 17.54
CA SER A 107 3.22 -3.46 18.22
C SER A 107 2.46 -2.53 17.27
N TRP A 108 2.95 -2.39 16.04
CA TRP A 108 2.31 -1.62 14.98
C TRP A 108 1.19 -2.35 14.23
N LEU A 109 1.09 -3.66 14.39
CA LEU A 109 0.03 -4.47 13.77
C LEU A 109 -1.19 -4.51 14.67
N THR A 110 -2.36 -4.44 14.07
CA THR A 110 -3.62 -4.44 14.80
C THR A 110 -4.11 -5.87 15.09
N GLU A 111 -4.94 -6.01 16.13
CA GLU A 111 -5.60 -7.28 16.43
C GLU A 111 -6.55 -7.74 15.30
N GLU A 112 -7.19 -6.80 14.58
CA GLU A 112 -8.04 -7.15 13.44
C GLU A 112 -7.20 -7.67 12.27
N TYR A 113 -6.02 -7.09 12.02
CA TYR A 113 -5.08 -7.59 11.02
C TYR A 113 -4.62 -9.02 11.36
N LYS A 114 -4.22 -9.26 12.62
CA LYS A 114 -3.87 -10.59 13.13
C LYS A 114 -4.97 -11.62 12.92
N LYS A 115 -6.22 -11.23 13.22
CA LYS A 115 -7.38 -12.11 13.12
C LYS A 115 -7.70 -12.47 11.66
N ARG A 116 -7.63 -11.49 10.74
CA ARG A 116 -8.01 -11.68 9.33
C ARG A 116 -6.89 -12.23 8.46
N PHE A 117 -5.63 -11.95 8.82
CA PHE A 117 -4.44 -12.31 8.04
C PHE A 117 -3.36 -12.94 8.93
N PRO A 118 -3.64 -14.09 9.57
CA PRO A 118 -2.73 -14.68 10.56
C PRO A 118 -1.41 -15.17 9.95
N CYS A 119 -1.39 -15.65 8.70
CA CYS A 119 -0.13 -16.07 8.07
C CYS A 119 0.76 -14.86 7.81
N SER A 120 0.15 -13.77 7.31
CA SER A 120 0.83 -12.51 7.04
C SER A 120 1.38 -11.88 8.32
N TYR A 121 0.52 -11.75 9.34
CA TYR A 121 0.86 -11.20 10.66
C TYR A 121 2.10 -11.86 11.27
N GLU A 122 2.18 -13.20 11.24
CA GLU A 122 3.32 -13.90 11.82
C GLU A 122 4.64 -13.61 11.08
N SER A 123 4.57 -13.36 9.77
CA SER A 123 5.73 -13.14 8.90
C SER A 123 6.18 -11.68 8.75
N GLU A 124 5.40 -10.72 9.25
CA GLU A 124 5.69 -9.28 9.08
C GLU A 124 7.13 -8.87 9.48
N PRO A 125 7.68 -9.34 10.63
CA PRO A 125 9.04 -8.96 11.03
C PRO A 125 10.10 -9.40 10.02
N GLU A 126 9.97 -10.57 9.41
CA GLU A 126 10.88 -11.05 8.37
C GLU A 126 10.61 -10.41 7.00
N SER A 127 9.34 -10.14 6.68
CA SER A 127 8.93 -9.48 5.44
C SER A 127 9.44 -8.03 5.36
N HIS A 128 9.48 -7.32 6.49
CA HIS A 128 9.92 -5.92 6.59
C HIS A 128 11.45 -5.72 6.70
N LYS A 129 12.24 -6.77 7.01
CA LYS A 129 13.73 -6.71 7.09
C LYS A 129 14.45 -6.69 5.74
N LYS A 130 13.70 -6.74 4.64
CA LYS A 130 14.22 -6.72 3.26
C LYS A 130 14.03 -5.30 2.69
N PRO A 131 14.61 -4.92 1.53
CA PRO A 131 14.52 -3.56 0.96
C PRO A 131 13.11 -3.15 0.47
N TYR A 132 12.05 -3.63 1.12
CA TYR A 132 10.63 -3.39 0.84
C TYR A 132 10.01 -2.49 1.90
N THR A 133 10.81 -1.59 2.46
CA THR A 133 10.38 -0.63 3.48
C THR A 133 9.58 0.50 2.84
N ASP A 134 9.89 0.86 1.59
CA ASP A 134 9.20 1.88 0.80
C ASP A 134 8.60 1.34 -0.50
N ASP A 135 7.55 1.98 -0.99
CA ASP A 135 6.88 1.60 -2.25
C ASP A 135 7.60 2.08 -3.51
N GLY A 136 8.58 2.96 -3.36
CA GLY A 136 9.30 3.61 -4.45
C GLY A 136 8.45 4.58 -5.26
N TRP A 137 7.27 4.98 -4.77
CA TRP A 137 6.39 5.97 -5.40
C TRP A 137 6.77 7.37 -4.91
N ASN A 138 6.61 8.38 -5.76
CA ASN A 138 6.80 9.77 -5.35
C ASN A 138 5.44 10.49 -5.21
N TYR A 139 5.08 10.80 -3.97
CA TYR A 139 3.81 11.46 -3.63
C TYR A 139 3.87 12.99 -3.75
N PHE A 140 5.05 13.57 -3.96
CA PHE A 140 5.28 15.02 -3.92
C PHE A 140 4.35 15.84 -4.83
N GLU A 141 4.26 15.48 -6.11
CA GLU A 141 3.43 16.22 -7.07
C GLU A 141 1.94 16.12 -6.72
N TYR A 142 1.48 14.92 -6.35
CA TYR A 142 0.08 14.69 -6.01
C TYR A 142 -0.34 15.49 -4.77
N LEU A 143 0.45 15.42 -3.69
CA LEU A 143 0.13 16.08 -2.43
C LEU A 143 0.14 17.61 -2.57
N ASN A 144 1.09 18.16 -3.32
CA ASN A 144 1.15 19.61 -3.58
C ASN A 144 -0.02 20.12 -4.42
N GLN A 145 -0.45 19.36 -5.43
CA GLN A 145 -1.53 19.78 -6.34
C GLN A 145 -2.91 19.71 -5.70
N ASN A 146 -3.15 18.74 -4.82
CA ASN A 146 -4.47 18.50 -4.25
C ASN A 146 -4.74 19.25 -2.94
N ASN A 147 -3.72 19.97 -2.40
CA ASN A 147 -3.82 20.80 -1.19
C ASN A 147 -4.53 20.10 -0.02
N GLN A 148 -4.38 18.78 0.06
CA GLN A 148 -4.99 17.96 1.11
C GLN A 148 -4.07 17.98 2.33
N ASN A 149 -4.65 18.31 3.49
CA ASN A 149 -3.95 18.37 4.77
C ASN A 149 -3.77 16.94 5.33
N TYR A 150 -3.00 16.11 4.62
CA TYR A 150 -2.59 14.81 5.14
C TYR A 150 -1.68 15.01 6.33
N ASP A 151 -1.91 14.25 7.38
CA ASP A 151 -0.96 14.12 8.47
C ASP A 151 0.11 13.11 8.03
N TYR A 152 1.30 13.62 7.69
CA TYR A 152 2.37 12.80 7.13
C TYR A 152 2.84 11.74 8.12
N ASP A 153 2.74 12.02 9.41
CA ASP A 153 3.16 11.09 10.45
C ASP A 153 2.15 9.93 10.57
N ILE A 154 0.86 10.23 10.50
CA ILE A 154 -0.20 9.20 10.47
C ILE A 154 -0.19 8.40 9.18
N GLU A 155 0.04 9.05 8.02
CA GLU A 155 0.12 8.41 6.70
C GLU A 155 1.47 7.72 6.45
N TRP A 156 2.37 7.70 7.44
CA TRP A 156 3.68 7.04 7.36
C TRP A 156 4.50 7.52 6.16
N PHE A 157 4.35 8.80 5.81
CA PHE A 157 5.15 9.47 4.82
C PHE A 157 6.49 9.89 5.42
N TYR A 158 7.55 9.77 4.62
CA TYR A 158 8.83 10.39 4.90
C TYR A 158 9.19 11.36 3.78
N VAL A 159 9.86 12.44 4.13
CA VAL A 159 10.23 13.50 3.20
C VAL A 159 11.74 13.50 3.03
N GLU A 160 12.20 13.41 1.79
CA GLU A 160 13.59 13.67 1.44
C GLU A 160 13.66 14.68 0.31
N LYS A 161 14.14 15.90 0.60
CA LYS A 161 14.24 17.00 -0.36
C LYS A 161 12.90 17.25 -1.08
N ASN A 162 12.79 16.87 -2.36
CA ASN A 162 11.62 17.05 -3.23
C ASN A 162 10.91 15.72 -3.52
N GLU A 163 11.15 14.70 -2.71
CA GLU A 163 10.50 13.40 -2.80
C GLU A 163 9.75 13.12 -1.50
N ILE A 164 8.54 12.61 -1.64
CA ILE A 164 7.75 12.10 -0.53
C ILE A 164 7.56 10.62 -0.82
N GLY A 165 8.09 9.78 0.07
CA GLY A 165 7.91 8.33 0.03
C GLY A 165 6.97 7.87 1.13
N HIS A 166 6.55 6.62 1.05
CA HIS A 166 5.62 6.00 2.00
C HIS A 166 6.20 4.70 2.55
N ILE A 167 6.12 4.51 3.87
CA ILE A 167 6.49 3.26 4.53
C ILE A 167 5.28 2.35 4.64
N TYR A 168 5.38 1.11 4.15
CA TYR A 168 4.25 0.20 4.22
C TYR A 168 3.84 -0.11 5.67
N TYR A 169 2.53 -0.19 5.90
CA TYR A 169 2.00 -0.57 7.22
C TYR A 169 2.14 -2.07 7.52
N ASN A 170 1.96 -2.90 6.49
CA ASN A 170 2.03 -4.36 6.53
C ASN A 170 2.05 -4.95 5.11
N GLU A 171 2.14 -6.26 4.99
CA GLU A 171 2.20 -6.97 3.71
C GLU A 171 0.92 -6.80 2.87
N LEU A 172 -0.24 -6.47 3.47
CA LEU A 172 -1.47 -6.16 2.72
C LEU A 172 -1.35 -4.84 1.97
N ASP A 173 -0.90 -3.78 2.65
CA ASP A 173 -0.67 -2.48 2.02
C ASP A 173 0.35 -2.59 0.87
N HIS A 174 1.46 -3.29 1.13
CA HIS A 174 2.44 -3.60 0.09
C HIS A 174 1.81 -4.32 -1.11
N TYR A 175 1.01 -5.36 -0.85
CA TYR A 175 0.46 -6.15 -1.92
C TYR A 175 -0.59 -5.41 -2.75
N LEU A 176 -1.46 -4.61 -2.12
CA LEU A 176 -2.44 -3.78 -2.82
C LEU A 176 -1.76 -2.70 -3.66
N THR A 177 -0.74 -2.03 -3.09
CA THR A 177 0.10 -1.04 -3.81
C THR A 177 0.73 -1.68 -5.05
N TYR A 178 1.33 -2.87 -4.90
CA TYR A 178 1.92 -3.59 -6.02
C TYR A 178 0.89 -3.95 -7.09
N LEU A 179 -0.26 -4.53 -6.70
CA LEU A 179 -1.29 -4.94 -7.65
C LEU A 179 -1.77 -3.75 -8.47
N LEU A 180 -1.98 -2.61 -7.82
CA LEU A 180 -2.43 -1.40 -8.47
C LEU A 180 -1.37 -0.86 -9.45
N GLY A 181 -0.11 -0.80 -9.04
CA GLY A 181 1.00 -0.44 -9.93
C GLY A 181 1.22 -1.42 -11.08
N ALA A 182 0.92 -2.71 -10.89
CA ALA A 182 0.95 -3.72 -11.96
C ALA A 182 -0.20 -3.51 -12.96
N ILE A 183 -1.43 -3.28 -12.48
CA ILE A 183 -2.59 -2.93 -13.29
C ILE A 183 -2.28 -1.70 -14.14
N ARG A 184 -1.78 -0.64 -13.50
CA ARG A 184 -1.47 0.63 -14.16
C ARG A 184 -0.44 0.51 -15.28
N ARG A 185 0.52 -0.42 -15.14
CA ARG A 185 1.54 -0.71 -16.15
C ARG A 185 1.12 -1.83 -17.13
N GLY A 186 -0.10 -2.36 -16.98
CA GLY A 186 -0.60 -3.47 -17.78
C GLY A 186 0.16 -4.79 -17.57
N LYS A 187 0.85 -4.95 -16.45
CA LYS A 187 1.65 -6.13 -16.08
C LYS A 187 0.81 -7.16 -15.32
N ALA A 188 1.24 -8.42 -15.37
CA ALA A 188 0.64 -9.49 -14.56
C ALA A 188 1.09 -9.41 -13.09
N ASP A 189 0.33 -10.03 -12.18
CA ASP A 189 0.78 -10.28 -10.80
C ASP A 189 1.99 -11.21 -10.82
N ARG A 190 3.18 -10.64 -10.58
CA ARG A 190 4.46 -11.36 -10.48
C ARG A 190 5.13 -11.08 -9.13
N ILE A 191 4.38 -10.60 -8.13
CA ILE A 191 4.98 -10.33 -6.82
C ILE A 191 5.39 -11.66 -6.20
N ARG A 192 6.67 -11.77 -5.83
CA ARG A 192 7.23 -12.92 -5.11
C ARG A 192 7.19 -12.71 -3.60
N GLN A 193 7.22 -11.45 -3.20
CA GLN A 193 6.97 -10.95 -1.86
C GLN A 193 5.45 -10.80 -1.72
N GLY A 194 4.85 -11.01 -0.55
CA GLY A 194 3.38 -11.07 -0.46
C GLY A 194 2.79 -12.48 -0.53
N GLU A 195 3.60 -13.54 -0.39
CA GLU A 195 3.09 -14.92 -0.42
C GLU A 195 2.21 -15.24 0.77
N ASN A 196 2.46 -14.64 1.94
CA ASN A 196 1.70 -14.94 3.14
C ASN A 196 0.36 -14.22 3.11
N ILE A 197 0.34 -12.96 2.66
CA ILE A 197 -0.94 -12.25 2.45
C ILE A 197 -1.77 -12.91 1.35
N LYS A 198 -1.14 -13.42 0.27
CA LYS A 198 -1.86 -14.18 -0.77
C LYS A 198 -2.54 -15.42 -0.19
N LYS A 199 -1.84 -16.19 0.66
CA LYS A 199 -2.41 -17.37 1.35
C LYS A 199 -3.60 -17.00 2.23
N ASP A 200 -3.54 -15.88 2.92
CA ASP A 200 -4.65 -15.43 3.74
C ASP A 200 -5.83 -14.95 2.89
N LEU A 201 -5.58 -14.15 1.84
CA LEU A 201 -6.62 -13.65 0.92
C LEU A 201 -7.37 -14.76 0.16
N GLU A 202 -6.71 -15.90 -0.08
CA GLU A 202 -7.34 -17.08 -0.67
C GLU A 202 -8.31 -17.78 0.30
N LYS A 203 -8.13 -17.61 1.61
CA LYS A 203 -8.95 -18.23 2.67
C LYS A 203 -10.08 -17.35 3.18
N ILE A 204 -10.11 -16.07 2.80
CA ILE A 204 -11.21 -15.18 3.18
C ILE A 204 -12.43 -15.57 2.34
N ASP A 205 -13.51 -15.94 3.02
CA ASP A 205 -14.82 -16.26 2.45
C ASP A 205 -15.50 -15.02 1.84
#